data_AF-A0A2D4SL72-F1
#
_entry.id   AF-A0A2D4SL72-F1
#
_cell.length_a   1.000
_cell.length_b   1.000
_cell.length_c   1.000
_cell.angle_alpha   90.00
_cell.angle_beta   90.00
_cell.angle_gamma   90.00
#
_symmetry.space_group_name_H-M   'P 1'
#
loop_
_entity.id
_entity.type
_entity.pdbx_description
1 polymer ?
#
loop_
_entity_poly.entity_id
_entity_poly.type
_entity_poly.pdbx_seq_one_letter_code
_entity_poly.pdbx_strand_id
1 'polypeptide(L)'
;MSILVECIEPDSRPLSNQLNVVQLQLFRLYLLNDTRFGFGGSLRSTILLPAEKNPPPEASLVMELDVYDPGAGDPLVFRVKRMGRHVKSDIIRPNVRSRLAEGHEIPTPSRLELIQETRKVGITLQLESDLMKRQKGFGAGAVQHKPVRSISVAAFLYDSIMGILILNSTVIKDRIIVYLRSLGIHPTVFLTLASLGLVVGMAGYVAYNRNNAANEAEEKAAKLEEDTKKSEAAREDALDNVAQCLLEQQRLAMKLGQKETALKAVIMLALEQDKDKNAIKNLGSRTFFAKDVEPYDKKYSDATLKELVKRIQIGSVNPDMLNPCLEYTSLLKPDLPPYVLTWHPSRDLTCTPTYNQVVSGVRHMGAWGLSDRVGVEFGAVNISAGSTEGVAQLTSNLEDLTGVGDPRMAPNWSAHSLVIGLREVQGALLSYDLGDDRPVTVPSQVNLWTLALWDAYNQMPSPADGIKNKTVGECVDLFLEFTEKKASALVLGQPLLPDITAVAFEEENIQLPMTSGCPWIGGSLTMGAGNALQAASDYASYLEQTQDEPEKN
;
A
#
# COMPACT_ATOMS: atom_id res chain seq x y z
N MET A 1 15.29 -24.45 20.97
CA MET A 1 15.40 -25.49 19.91
C MET A 1 15.74 -24.78 18.61
N SER A 2 16.81 -25.18 17.92
CA SER A 2 17.21 -24.56 16.64
C SER A 2 16.46 -25.21 15.49
N ILE A 3 15.86 -24.38 14.66
CA ILE A 3 15.13 -24.74 13.45
C ILE A 3 15.96 -24.23 12.28
N LEU A 4 16.26 -25.10 11.31
CA LEU A 4 16.98 -24.72 10.11
C LEU A 4 15.97 -24.26 9.06
N VAL A 5 16.06 -23.00 8.65
CA VAL A 5 15.30 -22.44 7.53
C VAL A 5 16.15 -22.56 6.28
N GLU A 6 15.62 -23.23 5.26
CA GLU A 6 16.25 -23.32 3.96
C GLU A 6 15.43 -22.56 2.91
N CYS A 7 16.10 -21.71 2.14
CA CYS A 7 15.56 -21.06 0.96
C CYS A 7 16.29 -21.60 -0.27
N ILE A 8 15.54 -22.22 -1.18
CA ILE A 8 16.05 -22.88 -2.39
C ILE A 8 15.58 -22.10 -3.60
N GLU A 9 16.51 -21.59 -4.40
CA GLU A 9 16.26 -21.04 -5.73
C GLU A 9 16.39 -22.17 -6.76
N PRO A 10 15.32 -22.64 -7.42
CA PRO A 10 15.38 -23.77 -8.34
C PRO A 10 16.16 -23.47 -9.63
N ASP A 11 16.26 -22.19 -9.99
CA ASP A 11 16.79 -21.73 -11.28
C ASP A 11 18.24 -21.16 -11.20
N SER A 12 18.90 -21.15 -10.03
CA SER A 12 20.23 -20.53 -9.83
C SER A 12 21.29 -21.49 -9.26
N ARG A 13 22.58 -21.25 -9.52
CA ARG A 13 23.69 -22.02 -8.92
C ARG A 13 24.63 -21.05 -8.20
N PRO A 14 24.84 -21.11 -6.86
CA PRO A 14 24.43 -22.17 -5.93
C PRO A 14 23.00 -22.03 -5.40
N LEU A 15 22.29 -23.17 -5.32
CA LEU A 15 20.83 -23.30 -5.21
C LEU A 15 20.21 -22.94 -3.85
N SER A 16 20.91 -23.10 -2.71
CA SER A 16 20.28 -22.95 -1.40
C SER A 16 21.01 -22.04 -0.41
N ASN A 17 20.23 -21.31 0.38
CA ASN A 17 20.67 -20.49 1.50
C ASN A 17 20.00 -20.97 2.79
N GLN A 18 20.77 -21.00 3.88
CA GLN A 18 20.36 -21.63 5.13
C GLN A 18 20.56 -20.70 6.32
N LEU A 19 19.59 -20.67 7.22
CA LEU A 19 19.61 -19.85 8.42
C LEU A 19 19.10 -20.65 9.62
N ASN A 20 19.88 -20.71 10.70
CA ASN A 20 19.43 -21.28 11.96
C ASN A 20 18.65 -20.22 12.74
N VAL A 21 17.39 -20.52 13.08
CA VAL A 21 16.51 -19.66 13.86
C VAL A 21 15.92 -20.42 15.04
N VAL A 22 15.52 -19.69 16.08
CA VAL A 22 14.67 -20.23 17.15
C VAL A 22 13.21 -19.93 16.83
N GLN A 23 12.27 -20.71 17.36
CA GLN A 23 10.84 -20.42 17.23
C GLN A 23 10.53 -18.99 17.70
N LEU A 24 9.67 -18.28 16.97
CA LEU A 24 9.34 -16.85 17.15
C LEU A 24 10.52 -15.87 16.94
N GLN A 25 11.71 -16.35 16.55
CA GLN A 25 12.81 -15.45 16.19
C GLN A 25 12.58 -14.87 14.79
N LEU A 26 12.62 -13.54 14.70
CA LEU A 26 12.45 -12.83 13.44
C LEU A 26 13.69 -13.00 12.55
N PHE A 27 13.42 -13.35 11.30
CA PHE A 27 14.40 -13.32 10.23
C PHE A 27 13.78 -12.68 8.99
N ARG A 28 14.64 -12.22 8.09
CA ARG A 28 14.25 -11.45 6.91
C ARG A 28 14.74 -12.14 5.66
N LEU A 29 13.84 -12.24 4.69
CA LEU A 29 14.15 -12.63 3.33
C LEU A 29 14.32 -11.35 2.50
N TYR A 30 15.45 -11.24 1.81
CA TYR A 30 15.75 -10.15 0.90
C TYR A 30 15.98 -10.65 -0.52
N LEU A 31 15.67 -9.80 -1.48
CA LEU A 31 15.97 -9.95 -2.90
C LEU A 31 17.12 -9.00 -3.25
N LEU A 32 18.19 -9.52 -3.85
CA LEU A 32 19.39 -8.77 -4.20
C LEU A 32 19.19 -8.12 -5.58
N ASN A 33 19.26 -6.79 -5.65
CA ASN A 33 19.06 -6.05 -6.90
C ASN A 33 20.20 -6.30 -7.89
N ASP A 34 21.45 -6.40 -7.41
CA ASP A 34 22.61 -6.84 -8.18
C ASP A 34 23.04 -8.27 -7.78
N THR A 35 23.03 -9.20 -8.74
CA THR A 35 23.52 -10.59 -8.56
C THR A 35 25.05 -10.67 -8.40
N ARG A 36 25.77 -9.54 -8.50
CA ARG A 36 27.22 -9.44 -8.33
C ARG A 36 27.64 -9.12 -6.88
N PHE A 37 26.70 -8.73 -6.02
CA PHE A 37 26.98 -8.41 -4.61
C PHE A 37 27.07 -9.68 -3.75
N GLY A 38 28.16 -10.43 -3.94
CA GLY A 38 28.56 -11.51 -3.05
C GLY A 38 29.99 -11.30 -2.58
N PHE A 39 30.19 -11.17 -1.26
CA PHE A 39 31.46 -11.56 -0.63
C PHE A 39 31.73 -13.02 -1.02
N GLY A 40 32.47 -13.23 -2.11
CA GLY A 40 32.73 -14.53 -2.71
C GLY A 40 31.70 -15.00 -3.75
N GLY A 41 31.64 -14.34 -4.92
CA GLY A 41 31.24 -14.96 -6.20
C GLY A 41 29.90 -15.72 -6.25
N SER A 42 28.85 -15.22 -5.60
CA SER A 42 27.57 -15.92 -5.47
C SER A 42 26.52 -15.39 -6.45
N LEU A 43 26.17 -16.17 -7.48
CA LEU A 43 25.08 -15.96 -8.47
C LEU A 43 23.66 -16.05 -7.87
N ARG A 44 23.48 -15.71 -6.60
CA ARG A 44 22.21 -15.86 -5.87
C ARG A 44 21.34 -14.62 -6.03
N SER A 45 20.03 -14.83 -6.09
CA SER A 45 19.06 -13.74 -6.16
C SER A 45 18.55 -13.33 -4.78
N THR A 46 18.61 -14.21 -3.79
CA THR A 46 17.99 -14.00 -2.47
C THR A 46 18.95 -14.25 -1.31
N ILE A 47 18.70 -13.58 -0.19
CA ILE A 47 19.44 -13.78 1.05
C ILE A 47 18.51 -13.85 2.27
N LEU A 48 18.75 -14.83 3.14
CA LEU A 48 18.14 -14.92 4.46
C LEU A 48 19.08 -14.33 5.50
N LEU A 49 18.59 -13.39 6.32
CA LEU A 49 19.35 -12.76 7.39
C LEU A 49 18.55 -12.75 8.70
N PRO A 50 19.19 -12.91 9.87
CA PRO A 50 18.57 -12.55 11.14
C PRO A 50 18.11 -11.09 11.13
N ALA A 51 17.00 -10.76 11.81
CA ALA A 51 16.47 -9.40 11.83
C ALA A 51 17.46 -8.33 12.37
N GLU A 52 18.43 -8.74 13.19
CA GLU A 52 19.47 -7.88 13.76
C GLU A 52 20.61 -7.55 12.78
N LYS A 53 20.76 -8.30 11.68
CA LYS A 53 21.80 -8.05 10.69
C LYS A 53 21.30 -7.05 9.65
N ASN A 54 22.11 -6.02 9.42
CA ASN A 54 21.85 -5.08 8.34
C ASN A 54 21.93 -5.78 6.98
N PRO A 55 20.98 -5.54 6.07
CA PRO A 55 21.05 -6.06 4.71
C PRO A 55 22.18 -5.38 3.91
N PRO A 56 22.61 -5.99 2.80
CA PRO A 56 23.40 -5.30 1.79
C PRO A 56 22.70 -4.01 1.32
N PRO A 57 23.45 -2.96 0.96
CA PRO A 57 22.89 -1.63 0.60
C PRO A 57 21.92 -1.64 -0.60
N GLU A 58 21.91 -2.71 -1.39
CA GLU A 58 21.07 -2.88 -2.60
C GLU A 58 20.08 -4.05 -2.48
N ALA A 59 19.78 -4.50 -1.26
CA ALA A 59 18.86 -5.60 -1.04
C ALA A 59 17.45 -5.10 -0.70
N SER A 60 16.47 -5.46 -1.52
CA SER A 60 15.05 -5.18 -1.28
C SER A 60 14.48 -6.19 -0.29
N LEU A 61 13.85 -5.71 0.79
CA LEU A 61 13.13 -6.59 1.72
C LEU A 61 11.99 -7.26 0.95
N VAL A 62 11.87 -8.58 1.10
CA VAL A 62 10.75 -9.37 0.57
C VAL A 62 9.69 -9.56 1.65
N MET A 63 10.13 -10.09 2.79
CA MET A 63 9.27 -10.33 3.95
C MET A 63 10.10 -10.56 5.21
N GLU A 64 9.55 -10.15 6.34
CA GLU A 64 10.01 -10.53 7.68
C GLU A 64 9.12 -11.67 8.19
N LEU A 65 9.77 -12.74 8.64
CA LEU A 65 9.15 -14.01 8.97
C LEU A 65 9.54 -14.42 10.40
N ASP A 66 8.63 -15.10 11.08
CA ASP A 66 8.95 -15.97 12.21
C ASP A 66 8.51 -17.41 11.96
N VAL A 67 9.06 -18.35 12.73
CA VAL A 67 8.58 -19.74 12.75
C VAL A 67 7.58 -19.88 13.89
N TYR A 68 6.36 -20.27 13.54
CA TYR A 68 5.23 -20.42 14.44
C TYR A 68 4.85 -21.89 14.58
N ASP A 69 4.44 -22.29 15.78
CA ASP A 69 3.88 -23.61 16.06
C ASP A 69 2.37 -23.41 16.29
N PRO A 70 1.52 -23.84 15.35
CA PRO A 70 0.07 -23.68 15.46
C PRO A 70 -0.56 -24.53 16.58
N GLY A 71 0.17 -25.49 17.15
CA GLY A 71 -0.32 -26.40 18.17
C GLY A 71 -0.99 -27.66 17.60
N ALA A 72 -1.62 -28.46 18.46
CA ALA A 72 -2.40 -29.65 18.10
C ALA A 72 -1.68 -30.79 17.31
N GLY A 73 -0.34 -30.74 17.20
CA GLY A 73 0.43 -31.74 16.45
C GLY A 73 0.60 -31.39 14.96
N ASP A 74 0.18 -30.20 14.55
CA ASP A 74 0.38 -29.69 13.21
C ASP A 74 1.86 -29.28 12.96
N PRO A 75 2.34 -29.34 11.71
CA PRO A 75 3.71 -28.98 11.39
C PRO A 75 3.97 -27.49 11.59
N LEU A 76 5.22 -27.15 11.96
CA LEU A 76 5.68 -25.77 12.04
C LEU A 76 5.43 -25.03 10.71
N VAL A 77 4.99 -23.78 10.80
CA VAL A 77 4.71 -22.90 9.65
C VAL A 77 5.55 -21.64 9.74
N PHE A 78 5.77 -20.98 8.60
CA PHE A 78 6.27 -19.60 8.62
C PHE A 78 5.09 -18.66 8.77
N ARG A 79 5.24 -17.59 9.54
CA ARG A 79 4.24 -16.54 9.63
C ARG A 79 4.84 -15.20 9.21
N VAL A 80 4.12 -14.52 8.32
CA VAL A 80 4.53 -13.23 7.76
C VAL A 80 4.24 -12.14 8.78
N LYS A 81 5.29 -11.49 9.26
CA LYS A 81 5.21 -10.37 10.20
C LYS A 81 5.15 -9.03 9.52
N ARG A 82 5.89 -8.89 8.42
CA ARG A 82 5.94 -7.67 7.64
C ARG A 82 6.25 -8.00 6.19
N MET A 83 5.59 -7.32 5.27
CA MET A 83 5.88 -7.45 3.84
C MET A 83 6.86 -6.37 3.36
N GLY A 84 7.66 -6.74 2.37
CA GLY A 84 8.46 -5.82 1.60
C GLY A 84 7.59 -4.94 0.71
N ARG A 85 7.87 -3.63 0.68
CA ARG A 85 7.07 -2.67 -0.10
C ARG A 85 7.26 -2.80 -1.62
N HIS A 86 8.42 -3.30 -2.05
CA HIS A 86 8.82 -3.32 -3.46
C HIS A 86 8.84 -4.73 -4.08
N VAL A 87 8.52 -5.77 -3.31
CA VAL A 87 8.55 -7.17 -3.78
C VAL A 87 7.19 -7.82 -3.53
N LYS A 88 6.45 -8.08 -4.60
CA LYS A 88 5.19 -8.85 -4.55
C LYS A 88 5.57 -10.33 -4.39
N SER A 89 4.96 -11.01 -3.42
CA SER A 89 5.22 -12.42 -3.16
C SER A 89 3.94 -13.23 -3.32
N ASP A 90 3.95 -14.16 -4.26
CA ASP A 90 2.81 -15.05 -4.49
C ASP A 90 3.19 -16.47 -4.06
N ILE A 91 2.34 -17.13 -3.27
CA ILE A 91 2.47 -18.56 -2.96
C ILE A 91 1.88 -19.38 -4.12
N ILE A 92 2.64 -20.35 -4.62
CA ILE A 92 2.23 -21.23 -5.71
C ILE A 92 1.83 -22.59 -5.15
N ARG A 93 0.55 -22.94 -5.29
CA ARG A 93 0.00 -24.28 -5.06
C ARG A 93 -0.42 -24.88 -6.42
N PRO A 94 -0.54 -26.21 -6.56
CA PRO A 94 -0.79 -26.87 -7.85
C PRO A 94 -1.96 -26.30 -8.68
N ASN A 95 -2.99 -25.76 -8.02
CA ASN A 95 -4.20 -25.24 -8.68
C ASN A 95 -4.51 -23.77 -8.34
N VAL A 96 -3.71 -23.13 -7.48
CA VAL A 96 -4.03 -21.79 -6.94
C VAL A 96 -2.75 -20.97 -6.75
N ARG A 97 -2.80 -19.73 -7.20
CA ARG A 97 -1.81 -18.70 -6.88
C ARG A 97 -2.47 -17.70 -5.94
N SER A 98 -1.89 -17.49 -4.77
CA SER A 98 -2.41 -16.54 -3.79
C SER A 98 -1.34 -15.52 -3.45
N ARG A 99 -1.70 -14.24 -3.41
CA ARG A 99 -0.78 -13.20 -2.97
C ARG A 99 -0.63 -13.25 -1.45
N LEU A 100 0.61 -13.24 -0.97
CA LEU A 100 0.89 -13.18 0.46
C LEU A 100 0.69 -11.75 0.97
N ALA A 101 0.10 -11.62 2.15
CA ALA A 101 -0.01 -10.38 2.90
C ALA A 101 0.47 -10.58 4.33
N GLU A 102 0.61 -9.49 5.08
CA GLU A 102 0.97 -9.53 6.49
C GLU A 102 -0.02 -10.38 7.29
N GLY A 103 0.48 -11.13 8.28
CA GLY A 103 -0.31 -12.07 9.08
C GLY A 103 -0.55 -13.43 8.43
N HIS A 104 -0.22 -13.64 7.16
CA HIS A 104 -0.40 -14.95 6.51
C HIS A 104 0.54 -16.02 7.07
N GLU A 105 0.02 -17.24 7.16
CA GLU A 105 0.78 -18.44 7.46
C GLU A 105 1.14 -19.19 6.17
N ILE A 106 2.43 -19.49 6.01
CA ILE A 106 2.99 -20.20 4.87
C ILE A 106 3.33 -21.62 5.34
N PRO A 107 2.63 -22.65 4.82
CA PRO A 107 2.93 -24.04 5.14
C PRO A 107 4.30 -24.43 4.58
N THR A 108 4.90 -25.50 5.09
CA THR A 108 6.25 -25.92 4.66
C THR A 108 6.21 -27.36 4.13
N PRO A 109 6.88 -27.67 3.00
CA PRO A 109 7.56 -26.76 2.08
C PRO A 109 6.57 -25.96 1.21
N SER A 110 6.90 -24.69 0.90
CA SER A 110 6.10 -23.86 -0.02
C SER A 110 6.96 -23.19 -1.08
N ARG A 111 6.47 -23.22 -2.33
CA ARG A 111 7.04 -22.49 -3.44
C ARG A 111 6.46 -21.07 -3.48
N LEU A 112 7.34 -20.08 -3.54
CA LEU A 112 7.00 -18.68 -3.68
C LEU A 112 7.54 -18.14 -5.00
N GLU A 113 6.80 -17.24 -5.63
CA GLU A 113 7.27 -16.42 -6.74
C GLU A 113 7.39 -14.98 -6.25
N LEU A 114 8.62 -14.47 -6.27
CA LEU A 114 8.95 -13.11 -5.91
C LEU A 114 9.01 -12.27 -7.18
N ILE A 115 8.28 -11.16 -7.18
CA ILE A 115 8.16 -10.28 -8.33
C ILE A 115 8.56 -8.88 -7.87
N GLN A 116 9.69 -8.40 -8.37
CA GLN A 116 10.16 -7.03 -8.20
C GLN A 116 10.24 -6.39 -9.58
N GLU A 117 9.42 -5.37 -9.82
CA GLU A 117 9.27 -4.72 -11.12
C GLU A 117 8.97 -5.75 -12.24
N THR A 118 9.98 -6.13 -13.03
CA THR A 118 9.92 -7.10 -14.14
C THR A 118 10.64 -8.41 -13.85
N ARG A 119 11.43 -8.47 -12.77
CA ARG A 119 12.23 -9.64 -12.40
C ARG A 119 11.37 -10.62 -11.58
N LYS A 120 11.29 -11.86 -12.08
CA LYS A 120 10.64 -12.98 -11.39
C LYS A 120 11.69 -13.92 -10.84
N VAL A 121 11.62 -14.19 -9.54
CA VAL A 121 12.51 -15.13 -8.85
C VAL A 121 11.65 -16.16 -8.14
N GLY A 122 11.73 -17.41 -8.59
CA GLY A 122 11.14 -18.53 -7.87
C GLY A 122 12.01 -18.91 -6.68
N ILE A 123 11.40 -19.13 -5.52
CA ILE A 123 12.08 -19.72 -4.35
C ILE A 123 11.20 -20.80 -3.72
N THR A 124 11.81 -21.70 -2.97
CA THR A 124 11.12 -22.66 -2.11
C THR A 124 11.61 -22.45 -0.69
N LEU A 125 10.69 -22.21 0.26
CA LEU A 125 11.00 -22.14 1.68
C LEU A 125 10.67 -23.48 2.34
N GLN A 126 11.64 -24.02 3.08
CA GLN A 126 11.52 -25.29 3.78
C GLN A 126 12.06 -25.17 5.21
N LEU A 127 11.41 -25.87 6.13
CA LEU A 127 11.91 -26.05 7.50
C LEU A 127 12.52 -27.44 7.63
N GLU A 128 13.77 -27.48 8.09
CA GLU A 128 14.36 -28.68 8.65
C GLU A 128 14.42 -28.54 10.17
N SER A 129 13.60 -29.31 10.86
CA SER A 129 13.74 -29.52 12.30
C SER A 129 14.26 -30.93 12.57
N ASP A 130 14.95 -31.14 13.69
CA ASP A 130 15.35 -32.49 14.09
C ASP A 130 14.16 -33.44 14.32
N LEU A 131 12.92 -32.91 14.42
CA LEU A 131 11.67 -33.68 14.42
C LEU A 131 11.27 -34.18 13.02
N MET A 132 11.57 -33.42 11.95
CA MET A 132 11.26 -33.75 10.55
C MET A 132 12.22 -34.79 9.93
N LYS A 133 13.41 -35.00 10.51
CA LYS A 133 14.40 -36.00 10.06
C LYS A 133 13.94 -37.46 10.11
N ARG A 134 12.71 -37.74 10.57
CA ARG A 134 12.13 -39.09 10.55
C ARG A 134 11.43 -39.48 9.24
N GLN A 135 11.26 -38.58 8.28
CA GLN A 135 10.79 -38.95 6.93
C GLN A 135 11.92 -38.83 5.90
N LYS A 136 12.74 -39.89 5.81
CA LYS A 136 13.66 -40.09 4.68
C LYS A 136 12.85 -40.49 3.44
N GLY A 137 12.56 -39.52 2.57
CA GLY A 137 12.26 -39.77 1.17
C GLY A 137 13.56 -40.05 0.39
N PHE A 138 13.59 -41.15 -0.36
CA PHE A 138 14.75 -41.68 -1.08
C PHE A 138 15.02 -40.94 -2.42
N GLY A 139 16.30 -40.62 -2.69
CA GLY A 139 16.92 -40.43 -4.02
C GLY A 139 16.80 -39.02 -4.63
N ALA A 140 17.84 -38.38 -5.17
CA ALA A 140 19.21 -38.78 -5.46
C ALA A 140 20.11 -37.52 -5.63
N GLY A 141 21.35 -37.61 -5.14
CA GLY A 141 22.52 -36.98 -5.75
C GLY A 141 22.80 -35.49 -5.45
N ALA A 142 23.61 -35.23 -4.41
CA ALA A 142 24.93 -34.60 -4.54
C ALA A 142 25.53 -34.36 -3.15
N VAL A 143 26.56 -35.13 -2.84
CA VAL A 143 27.49 -34.88 -1.73
C VAL A 143 28.43 -33.74 -2.15
N GLN A 144 28.56 -32.63 -1.40
CA GLN A 144 29.81 -31.86 -1.35
C GLN A 144 30.04 -31.08 -0.04
N HIS A 145 31.15 -31.48 0.61
CA HIS A 145 32.19 -30.78 1.38
C HIS A 145 31.92 -29.65 2.39
N LYS A 146 32.44 -29.87 3.61
CA LYS A 146 32.67 -28.89 4.68
C LYS A 146 33.83 -27.93 4.34
N PRO A 147 33.69 -26.61 4.53
CA PRO A 147 34.83 -25.73 4.75
C PRO A 147 35.16 -25.60 6.25
N VAL A 148 36.46 -25.63 6.53
CA VAL A 148 37.10 -25.53 7.84
C VAL A 148 37.10 -24.08 8.33
N ARG A 149 36.95 -23.94 9.66
CA ARG A 149 37.00 -22.73 10.49
C ARG A 149 38.07 -21.71 10.10
N SER A 150 37.69 -20.44 10.00
CA SER A 150 38.54 -19.33 10.47
C SER A 150 38.20 -19.05 11.94
N ILE A 151 39.22 -19.12 12.79
CA ILE A 151 39.13 -18.93 14.24
C ILE A 151 39.17 -17.43 14.53
N SER A 152 38.12 -16.88 15.13
CA SER A 152 38.13 -15.52 15.68
C SER A 152 38.55 -15.53 17.14
N VAL A 153 39.23 -14.46 17.54
CA VAL A 153 39.87 -14.21 18.85
C VAL A 153 38.93 -14.39 20.06
N ALA A 154 37.60 -14.42 19.85
CA ALA A 154 36.60 -14.71 20.88
C ALA A 154 36.66 -16.15 21.41
N ALA A 155 37.08 -17.14 20.60
CA ALA A 155 37.20 -18.52 21.04
C ALA A 155 38.35 -18.72 22.06
N PHE A 156 39.42 -17.92 21.96
CA PHE A 156 40.57 -18.00 22.87
C PHE A 156 40.25 -17.46 24.27
N LEU A 157 39.37 -16.46 24.36
CA LEU A 157 38.90 -15.91 25.63
C LEU A 157 37.86 -16.82 26.31
N TYR A 158 36.98 -17.47 25.52
CA TYR A 158 36.01 -18.43 26.05
C TYR A 158 36.68 -19.71 26.56
N ASP A 159 37.69 -20.23 25.84
CA ASP A 159 38.47 -21.40 26.28
C ASP A 159 39.35 -21.09 27.50
N SER A 160 39.80 -19.83 27.68
CA SER A 160 40.60 -19.43 28.85
C SER A 160 39.75 -19.29 30.12
N ILE A 161 38.55 -18.71 30.02
CA ILE A 161 37.63 -18.56 31.17
C ILE A 161 36.99 -19.90 31.54
N MET A 162 36.58 -20.70 30.55
CA MET A 162 36.10 -22.07 30.79
C MET A 162 37.23 -22.98 31.25
N GLY A 163 38.48 -22.80 30.79
CA GLY A 163 39.65 -23.53 31.29
C GLY A 163 39.91 -23.29 32.78
N ILE A 164 39.78 -22.05 33.26
CA ILE A 164 39.94 -21.68 34.67
C ILE A 164 38.75 -22.17 35.53
N LEU A 165 37.53 -22.13 34.99
CA LEU A 165 36.34 -22.68 35.65
C LEU A 165 36.39 -24.21 35.72
N ILE A 166 36.86 -24.89 34.67
CA ILE A 166 36.97 -26.35 34.61
C ILE A 166 38.07 -26.84 35.55
N LEU A 167 39.22 -26.16 35.64
CA LEU A 167 40.31 -26.50 36.58
C LEU A 167 39.90 -26.32 38.06
N ASN A 168 39.11 -25.30 38.38
CA ASN A 168 38.56 -25.16 39.73
C ASN A 168 37.42 -26.16 39.99
N SER A 169 36.63 -26.50 38.97
CA SER A 169 35.56 -27.49 39.09
C SER A 169 36.11 -28.89 39.39
N THR A 170 37.25 -29.28 38.83
CA THR A 170 37.84 -30.62 39.06
C THR A 170 38.36 -30.75 40.49
N VAL A 171 39.02 -29.73 41.03
CA VAL A 171 39.50 -29.71 42.43
C VAL A 171 38.33 -29.74 43.43
N ILE A 172 37.26 -29.00 43.15
CA ILE A 172 36.05 -29.00 43.99
C ILE A 172 35.30 -30.32 43.85
N LYS A 173 35.17 -30.86 42.63
CA LYS A 173 34.52 -32.14 42.35
C LYS A 173 35.25 -33.31 43.02
N ASP A 174 36.58 -33.32 43.03
CA ASP A 174 37.34 -34.38 43.71
C ASP A 174 37.20 -34.30 45.24
N ARG A 175 37.16 -33.10 45.83
CA ARG A 175 36.86 -32.94 47.28
C ARG A 175 35.43 -33.36 47.62
N ILE A 176 34.45 -33.01 46.79
CA ILE A 176 33.05 -33.40 46.97
C ILE A 176 32.87 -34.91 46.78
N ILE A 177 33.56 -35.54 45.82
CA ILE A 177 33.53 -36.99 45.61
C ILE A 177 34.14 -37.74 46.81
N VAL A 178 35.25 -37.26 47.37
CA VAL A 178 35.87 -37.85 48.56
C VAL A 178 34.95 -37.70 49.78
N TYR A 179 34.33 -36.54 49.96
CA TYR A 179 33.36 -36.29 51.04
C TYR A 179 32.07 -37.12 50.88
N LEU A 180 31.51 -37.22 49.68
CA LEU A 180 30.29 -38.01 49.41
C LEU A 180 30.52 -39.52 49.53
N ARG A 181 31.71 -40.02 49.12
CA ARG A 181 32.10 -41.41 49.40
C ARG A 181 32.17 -41.71 50.89
N SER A 182 32.60 -40.74 51.71
CA SER A 182 32.62 -40.90 53.17
C SER A 182 31.21 -40.98 53.79
N LEU A 183 30.20 -40.45 53.10
CA LEU A 183 28.79 -40.49 53.52
C LEU A 183 27.98 -41.62 52.86
N GLY A 184 28.64 -42.53 52.11
CA GLY A 184 27.99 -43.66 51.47
C GLY A 184 27.09 -43.31 50.26
N ILE A 185 27.11 -42.06 49.79
CA ILE A 185 26.30 -41.62 48.65
C ILE A 185 27.13 -41.78 47.38
N HIS A 186 26.65 -42.61 46.45
CA HIS A 186 27.32 -42.81 45.17
C HIS A 186 27.32 -41.48 44.38
N PRO A 187 28.48 -40.98 43.91
CA PRO A 187 28.61 -39.65 43.30
C PRO A 187 27.67 -39.38 42.12
N THR A 188 27.24 -40.43 41.42
CA THR A 188 26.29 -40.35 40.31
C THR A 188 24.90 -39.89 40.76
N VAL A 189 24.44 -40.27 41.96
CA VAL A 189 23.11 -39.93 42.48
C VAL A 189 23.00 -38.44 42.83
N PHE A 190 24.06 -37.88 43.42
CA PHE A 190 24.14 -36.45 43.70
C PHE A 190 24.21 -35.62 42.42
N LEU A 191 25.05 -36.03 41.46
CA LEU A 191 25.14 -35.38 40.15
C LEU A 191 23.79 -35.38 39.43
N THR A 192 23.03 -36.47 39.50
CA THR A 192 21.67 -36.52 38.93
C THR A 192 20.70 -35.56 39.62
N LEU A 193 20.67 -35.49 40.95
CA LEU A 193 19.77 -34.59 41.69
C LEU A 193 20.12 -33.11 41.47
N ALA A 194 21.41 -32.76 41.51
CA ALA A 194 21.88 -31.41 41.24
C ALA A 194 21.59 -30.99 39.79
N SER A 195 21.74 -31.90 38.82
CA SER A 195 21.38 -31.64 37.42
C SER A 195 19.89 -31.40 37.24
N LEU A 196 19.03 -32.13 37.96
CA LEU A 196 17.58 -31.97 37.90
C LEU A 196 17.13 -30.62 38.48
N GLY A 197 17.66 -30.24 39.64
CA GLY A 197 17.33 -28.95 40.27
C GLY A 197 17.77 -27.75 39.44
N LEU A 198 18.92 -27.85 38.76
CA LEU A 198 19.44 -26.79 37.90
C LEU A 198 18.59 -26.62 36.62
N VAL A 199 18.11 -27.72 36.04
CA VAL A 199 17.18 -27.69 34.89
C VAL A 199 15.84 -27.07 35.28
N VAL A 200 15.27 -27.42 36.43
CA VAL A 200 13.99 -26.85 36.89
C VAL A 200 14.13 -25.36 37.23
N GLY A 201 15.21 -24.96 37.89
CA GLY A 201 15.50 -23.55 38.19
C GLY A 201 15.70 -22.69 36.94
N MET A 202 16.43 -23.20 35.94
CA MET A 202 16.59 -22.50 34.66
C MET A 202 15.29 -22.41 33.88
N ALA A 203 14.47 -23.46 33.86
CA ALA A 203 13.16 -23.43 33.21
C ALA A 203 12.21 -22.41 33.85
N GLY A 204 12.18 -22.35 35.19
CA GLY A 204 11.40 -21.36 35.93
C GLY A 204 11.86 -19.92 35.68
N TYR A 205 13.17 -19.68 35.67
CA TYR A 205 13.74 -18.36 35.38
C TYR A 205 13.47 -17.91 33.94
N VAL A 206 13.61 -18.80 32.95
CA VAL A 206 13.30 -18.50 31.54
C VAL A 206 11.80 -18.22 31.36
N ALA A 207 10.93 -18.97 32.02
CA ALA A 207 9.48 -18.73 31.98
C ALA A 207 9.11 -17.36 32.60
N TYR A 208 9.69 -17.02 33.75
CA TYR A 208 9.47 -15.73 34.43
C TYR A 208 9.92 -14.55 33.57
N ASN A 209 11.13 -14.63 32.99
CA ASN A 209 11.67 -13.53 32.18
C ASN A 209 10.92 -13.36 30.85
N ARG A 210 10.43 -14.46 30.27
CA ARG A 210 9.60 -14.43 29.05
C ARG A 210 8.22 -13.81 29.32
N ASN A 211 7.65 -14.02 30.51
CA ASN A 211 6.37 -13.42 30.90
C ASN A 211 6.51 -11.90 31.13
N ASN A 212 7.55 -11.46 31.84
CA ASN A 212 7.79 -10.02 32.04
C ASN A 212 8.10 -9.29 30.71
N ALA A 213 8.90 -9.90 29.82
CA ALA A 213 9.18 -9.33 28.51
C ALA A 213 7.93 -9.26 27.60
N ALA A 214 7.00 -10.21 27.73
CA ALA A 214 5.71 -10.16 27.03
C ALA A 214 4.83 -9.02 27.55
N ASN A 215 4.71 -8.88 28.87
CA ASN A 215 3.93 -7.80 29.50
C ASN A 215 4.49 -6.41 29.13
N GLU A 216 5.81 -6.22 29.16
CA GLU A 216 6.42 -4.95 28.75
C GLU A 216 6.24 -4.65 27.25
N ALA A 217 6.19 -5.68 26.40
CA ALA A 217 5.94 -5.52 24.98
C ALA A 217 4.47 -5.15 24.70
N GLU A 218 3.53 -5.75 25.44
CA GLU A 218 2.10 -5.42 25.39
C GLU A 218 1.83 -3.99 25.88
N GLU A 219 2.43 -3.57 27.00
CA GLU A 219 2.32 -2.19 27.49
C GLU A 219 2.90 -1.17 26.51
N LYS A 220 4.05 -1.47 25.88
CA LYS A 220 4.64 -0.60 24.85
C LYS A 220 3.79 -0.55 23.58
N ALA A 221 3.21 -1.68 23.17
CA ALA A 221 2.30 -1.73 22.03
C ALA A 221 1.02 -0.91 22.29
N ALA A 222 0.41 -1.08 23.47
CA ALA A 222 -0.77 -0.32 23.87
C ALA A 222 -0.48 1.19 23.94
N LYS A 223 0.67 1.58 24.48
CA LYS A 223 1.09 2.99 24.53
C LYS A 223 1.36 3.56 23.13
N LEU A 224 2.01 2.81 22.25
CA LEU A 224 2.22 3.23 20.86
C LEU A 224 0.89 3.38 20.13
N GLU A 225 -0.07 2.47 20.35
CA GLU A 225 -1.41 2.56 19.77
C GLU A 225 -2.15 3.81 20.27
N GLU A 226 -2.08 4.09 21.58
CA GLU A 226 -2.66 5.30 22.17
C GLU A 226 -1.99 6.58 21.63
N ASP A 227 -0.66 6.59 21.51
CA ASP A 227 0.08 7.72 20.95
C ASP A 227 -0.23 7.93 19.46
N THR A 228 -0.41 6.84 18.68
CA THR A 228 -0.86 6.94 17.28
C THR A 228 -2.27 7.50 17.17
N LYS A 229 -3.21 7.03 17.99
CA LYS A 229 -4.59 7.54 18.01
C LYS A 229 -4.64 9.02 18.39
N LYS A 230 -3.85 9.43 19.39
CA LYS A 230 -3.73 10.86 19.77
C LYS A 230 -3.12 11.69 18.64
N SER A 231 -2.11 11.17 17.95
CA SER A 231 -1.51 11.87 16.81
C SER A 231 -2.46 11.98 15.62
N GLU A 232 -3.29 10.98 15.38
CA GLU A 232 -4.31 11.00 14.33
C GLU A 232 -5.42 11.99 14.67
N ALA A 233 -5.94 11.96 15.90
CA ALA A 233 -6.92 12.92 16.38
C ALA A 233 -6.40 14.37 16.30
N ALA A 234 -5.18 14.62 16.78
CA ALA A 234 -4.57 15.95 16.70
C ALA A 234 -4.35 16.42 15.25
N ARG A 235 -4.15 15.48 14.31
CA ARG A 235 -4.05 15.79 12.88
C ARG A 235 -5.40 16.15 12.28
N GLU A 236 -6.46 15.42 12.63
CA GLU A 236 -7.83 15.73 12.21
C GLU A 236 -8.26 17.09 12.77
N ASP A 237 -8.03 17.35 14.05
CA ASP A 237 -8.27 18.66 14.67
C ASP A 237 -7.51 19.79 13.95
N ALA A 238 -6.27 19.55 13.53
CA ALA A 238 -5.49 20.55 12.78
C ALA A 238 -6.09 20.85 11.40
N LEU A 239 -6.61 19.84 10.70
CA LEU A 239 -7.27 20.02 9.41
C LEU A 239 -8.59 20.78 9.56
N ASP A 240 -9.38 20.46 10.58
CA ASP A 240 -10.63 21.18 10.89
C ASP A 240 -10.36 22.64 11.23
N ASN A 241 -9.29 22.93 11.97
CA ASN A 241 -8.86 24.30 12.26
C ASN A 241 -8.46 25.09 10.99
N VAL A 242 -7.84 24.42 10.00
CA VAL A 242 -7.53 25.06 8.70
C VAL A 242 -8.82 25.41 7.96
N ALA A 243 -9.79 24.50 7.93
CA ALA A 243 -11.09 24.78 7.31
C ALA A 243 -11.81 25.96 8.00
N GLN A 244 -11.79 26.01 9.33
CA GLN A 244 -12.34 27.14 10.09
C GLN A 244 -11.60 28.45 9.78
N CYS A 245 -10.28 28.43 9.67
CA CYS A 245 -9.47 29.59 9.32
C CYS A 245 -9.84 30.13 7.93
N LEU A 246 -10.04 29.25 6.94
CA LEU A 246 -10.46 29.66 5.59
C LEU A 246 -11.87 30.28 5.59
N LEU A 247 -12.80 29.74 6.39
CA LEU A 247 -14.14 30.32 6.57
C LEU A 247 -14.09 31.72 7.22
N GLU A 248 -13.24 31.90 8.23
CA GLU A 248 -13.03 33.22 8.84
C GLU A 248 -12.40 34.21 7.86
N GLN A 249 -11.38 33.76 7.11
CA GLN A 249 -10.73 34.56 6.08
C GLN A 249 -11.72 35.01 5.02
N GLN A 250 -12.59 34.12 4.54
CA GLN A 250 -13.65 34.46 3.61
C GLN A 250 -14.60 35.51 4.20
N ARG A 251 -15.11 35.30 5.42
CA ARG A 251 -16.03 36.25 6.09
C ARG A 251 -15.38 37.63 6.27
N LEU A 252 -14.11 37.67 6.64
CA LEU A 252 -13.34 38.91 6.78
C LEU A 252 -13.11 39.59 5.42
N ALA A 253 -12.72 38.83 4.40
CA ALA A 253 -12.54 39.33 3.05
C ALA A 253 -13.85 39.92 2.48
N MET A 254 -14.99 39.26 2.70
CA MET A 254 -16.30 39.79 2.34
C MET A 254 -16.63 41.11 3.06
N LYS A 255 -16.40 41.18 4.38
CA LYS A 255 -16.56 42.42 5.18
C LYS A 255 -15.68 43.57 4.69
N LEU A 256 -14.50 43.26 4.17
CA LEU A 256 -13.55 44.23 3.62
C LEU A 256 -13.79 44.55 2.13
N GLY A 257 -14.83 43.98 1.51
CA GLY A 257 -15.12 44.17 0.08
C GLY A 257 -14.12 43.49 -0.86
N GLN A 258 -13.29 42.57 -0.37
CA GLN A 258 -12.29 41.85 -1.14
C GLN A 258 -12.88 40.55 -1.73
N LYS A 259 -13.75 40.70 -2.73
CA LYS A 259 -14.49 39.56 -3.33
C LYS A 259 -13.57 38.46 -3.87
N GLU A 260 -12.46 38.81 -4.53
CA GLU A 260 -11.52 37.82 -5.07
C GLU A 260 -10.85 36.99 -3.96
N THR A 261 -10.46 37.63 -2.86
CA THR A 261 -9.85 36.95 -1.71
C THR A 261 -10.86 36.01 -1.03
N ALA A 262 -12.12 36.44 -0.93
CA ALA A 262 -13.20 35.60 -0.40
C ALA A 262 -13.42 34.35 -1.27
N LEU A 263 -13.50 34.52 -2.59
CA LEU A 263 -13.64 33.41 -3.54
C LEU A 263 -12.46 32.44 -3.47
N LYS A 264 -11.23 32.93 -3.35
CA LYS A 264 -10.05 32.06 -3.19
C LYS A 264 -10.15 31.19 -1.94
N ALA A 265 -10.62 31.74 -0.82
CA ALA A 265 -10.81 30.97 0.41
C ALA A 265 -11.88 29.87 0.25
N VAL A 266 -13.01 30.17 -0.42
CA VAL A 266 -14.04 29.17 -0.75
C VAL A 266 -13.51 28.09 -1.66
N ILE A 267 -12.73 28.44 -2.68
CA ILE A 267 -12.13 27.46 -3.59
C ILE A 267 -11.13 26.56 -2.85
N MET A 268 -10.33 27.12 -1.94
CA MET A 268 -9.40 26.30 -1.13
C MET A 268 -10.15 25.32 -0.23
N LEU A 269 -11.30 25.71 0.32
CA LEU A 269 -12.20 24.79 1.03
C LEU A 269 -12.76 23.71 0.11
N ALA A 270 -13.24 24.11 -1.08
CA ALA A 270 -13.82 23.20 -2.07
C ALA A 270 -12.82 22.13 -2.53
N LEU A 271 -11.56 22.52 -2.73
CA LEU A 271 -10.49 21.63 -3.19
C LEU A 271 -9.90 20.74 -2.08
N GLU A 272 -10.18 21.02 -0.80
CA GLU A 272 -9.61 20.30 0.36
C GLU A 272 -8.07 20.09 0.30
N GLN A 273 -7.31 21.02 -0.32
CA GLN A 273 -5.91 20.79 -0.72
C GLN A 273 -5.00 20.29 0.42
N ASP A 274 -5.17 20.76 1.66
CA ASP A 274 -4.33 20.35 2.79
C ASP A 274 -4.69 18.95 3.32
N LYS A 275 -5.97 18.58 3.26
CA LYS A 275 -6.44 17.22 3.59
C LYS A 275 -5.99 16.24 2.51
N ASP A 276 -6.08 16.64 1.25
CA ASP A 276 -5.58 15.88 0.11
C ASP A 276 -4.07 15.66 0.18
N LYS A 277 -3.28 16.70 0.46
CA LYS A 277 -1.83 16.58 0.68
C LYS A 277 -1.51 15.59 1.80
N ASN A 278 -2.28 15.58 2.88
CA ASN A 278 -2.10 14.61 3.96
C ASN A 278 -2.48 13.18 3.55
N ALA A 279 -3.55 12.99 2.78
CA ALA A 279 -3.92 11.68 2.23
C ALA A 279 -2.84 11.18 1.25
N ILE A 280 -2.35 12.03 0.35
CA ILE A 280 -1.27 11.74 -0.60
C ILE A 280 0.03 11.39 0.15
N LYS A 281 0.33 12.02 1.29
CA LYS A 281 1.51 11.66 2.10
C LYS A 281 1.43 10.23 2.66
N ASN A 282 0.23 9.72 2.91
CA ASN A 282 0.03 8.37 3.41
C ASN A 282 0.00 7.32 2.28
N LEU A 283 -0.48 7.71 1.09
CA LEU A 283 -0.71 6.81 -0.05
C LEU A 283 0.40 6.83 -1.12
N GLY A 284 1.04 7.98 -1.31
CA GLY A 284 1.99 8.26 -2.40
C GLY A 284 3.46 8.20 -1.98
N SER A 285 4.33 8.37 -2.98
CA SER A 285 5.79 8.41 -2.80
C SER A 285 6.26 9.66 -2.05
N ARG A 286 7.44 9.57 -1.41
CA ARG A 286 8.09 10.73 -0.75
C ARG A 286 8.46 11.85 -1.74
N THR A 287 8.56 11.53 -3.03
CA THR A 287 8.91 12.47 -4.10
C THR A 287 7.93 13.63 -4.23
N PHE A 288 6.63 13.41 -3.95
CA PHE A 288 5.58 14.44 -3.96
C PHE A 288 5.83 15.58 -2.98
N PHE A 289 6.63 15.36 -1.93
CA PHE A 289 6.93 16.34 -0.89
C PHE A 289 8.43 16.69 -0.85
N ALA A 290 9.16 16.40 -1.92
CA ALA A 290 10.52 16.85 -2.08
C ALA A 290 10.55 18.39 -2.19
N LYS A 291 11.58 19.02 -1.65
CA LYS A 291 11.72 20.49 -1.66
C LYS A 291 11.73 21.07 -3.06
N ASP A 292 12.24 20.31 -4.03
CA ASP A 292 12.31 20.73 -5.43
C ASP A 292 10.94 20.76 -6.13
N VAL A 293 9.91 20.11 -5.55
CA VAL A 293 8.53 20.11 -6.06
C VAL A 293 7.73 21.32 -5.58
N GLU A 294 8.07 21.88 -4.41
CA GLU A 294 7.34 22.99 -3.77
C GLU A 294 7.15 24.22 -4.69
N PRO A 295 8.14 24.67 -5.49
CA PRO A 295 7.95 25.78 -6.42
C PRO A 295 6.93 25.49 -7.52
N TYR A 296 6.89 24.24 -8.01
CA TYR A 296 5.93 23.81 -9.04
C TYR A 296 4.53 23.69 -8.45
N ASP A 297 4.39 23.07 -7.27
CA ASP A 297 3.13 22.95 -6.54
C ASP A 297 2.50 24.32 -6.29
N LYS A 298 3.29 25.29 -5.81
CA LYS A 298 2.82 26.66 -5.60
C LYS A 298 2.37 27.33 -6.90
N LYS A 299 3.18 27.25 -7.96
CA LYS A 299 2.86 27.85 -9.26
C LYS A 299 1.56 27.29 -9.82
N TYR A 300 1.40 25.97 -9.78
CA TYR A 300 0.24 25.28 -10.36
C TYR A 300 -1.02 25.50 -9.50
N SER A 301 -0.89 25.53 -8.17
CA SER A 301 -1.97 25.89 -7.27
C SER A 301 -2.46 27.32 -7.52
N ASP A 302 -1.55 28.29 -7.63
CA ASP A 302 -1.90 29.69 -7.92
C ASP A 302 -2.62 29.84 -9.27
N ALA A 303 -2.17 29.13 -10.31
CA ALA A 303 -2.82 29.10 -11.62
C ALA A 303 -4.24 28.50 -11.54
N THR A 304 -4.39 27.39 -10.83
CA THR A 304 -5.68 26.71 -10.59
C THR A 304 -6.65 27.63 -9.86
N LEU A 305 -6.23 28.25 -8.76
CA LEU A 305 -7.06 29.17 -7.98
C LEU A 305 -7.52 30.36 -8.84
N LYS A 306 -6.61 30.95 -9.61
CA LYS A 306 -6.94 32.08 -10.50
C LYS A 306 -7.98 31.69 -11.54
N GLU A 307 -7.90 30.48 -12.08
CA GLU A 307 -8.84 29.99 -13.08
C GLU A 307 -10.22 29.68 -12.47
N LEU A 308 -10.26 28.99 -11.33
CA LEU A 308 -11.50 28.68 -10.63
C LEU A 308 -12.26 29.95 -10.21
N VAL A 309 -11.56 30.99 -9.76
CA VAL A 309 -12.17 32.30 -9.48
C VAL A 309 -12.91 32.85 -10.70
N LYS A 310 -12.29 32.80 -11.89
CA LYS A 310 -12.92 33.30 -13.12
C LYS A 310 -14.17 32.49 -13.46
N ARG A 311 -14.13 31.17 -13.29
CA ARG A 311 -15.26 30.28 -13.59
C ARG A 311 -16.45 30.57 -12.71
N ILE A 312 -16.25 30.73 -11.40
CA ILE A 312 -17.31 31.09 -10.45
C ILE A 312 -17.90 32.48 -10.78
N GLN A 313 -17.07 33.42 -11.24
CA GLN A 313 -17.54 34.74 -11.64
C GLN A 313 -18.38 34.73 -12.92
N ILE A 314 -18.15 33.76 -13.82
CA ILE A 314 -18.83 33.66 -15.12
C ILE A 314 -20.09 32.79 -15.02
N GLY A 315 -20.05 31.71 -14.25
CA GLY A 315 -21.14 30.75 -14.11
C GLY A 315 -21.55 30.59 -12.66
N SER A 316 -22.85 30.70 -12.39
CA SER A 316 -23.44 30.31 -11.11
C SER A 316 -24.29 29.06 -11.31
N VAL A 317 -23.86 27.93 -10.73
CA VAL A 317 -24.72 26.75 -10.61
C VAL A 317 -25.73 26.99 -9.50
N ASN A 318 -27.00 26.61 -9.72
CA ASN A 318 -28.02 26.63 -8.68
C ASN A 318 -27.68 25.55 -7.62
N PRO A 319 -27.49 25.91 -6.34
CA PRO A 319 -27.13 24.97 -5.28
C PRO A 319 -28.09 23.80 -5.14
N ASP A 320 -29.39 24.04 -5.39
CA ASP A 320 -30.43 23.03 -5.32
C ASP A 320 -30.19 21.87 -6.31
N MET A 321 -29.50 22.14 -7.42
CA MET A 321 -29.18 21.12 -8.43
C MET A 321 -28.07 20.17 -7.96
N LEU A 322 -27.23 20.58 -7.00
CA LEU A 322 -26.09 19.77 -6.54
C LEU A 322 -26.43 18.86 -5.35
N ASN A 323 -27.43 19.24 -4.55
CA ASN A 323 -27.85 18.50 -3.36
C ASN A 323 -28.01 16.98 -3.61
N PRO A 324 -28.68 16.51 -4.69
CA PRO A 324 -28.85 15.08 -4.93
C PRO A 324 -27.56 14.28 -5.07
N CYS A 325 -26.48 14.85 -5.63
CA CYS A 325 -25.20 14.15 -5.67
C CYS A 325 -24.47 14.18 -4.33
N LEU A 326 -24.62 15.28 -3.58
CA LEU A 326 -23.90 15.49 -2.33
C LEU A 326 -24.43 14.61 -1.18
N GLU A 327 -25.62 14.01 -1.34
CA GLU A 327 -26.12 12.93 -0.47
C GLU A 327 -25.14 11.74 -0.38
N TYR A 328 -24.29 11.53 -1.38
CA TYR A 328 -23.33 10.42 -1.46
C TYR A 328 -21.93 10.76 -0.91
N THR A 329 -21.76 11.92 -0.28
CA THR A 329 -20.48 12.35 0.32
C THR A 329 -19.89 11.33 1.30
N SER A 330 -20.74 10.56 2.00
CA SER A 330 -20.31 9.47 2.90
C SER A 330 -19.49 8.36 2.21
N LEU A 331 -19.60 8.20 0.88
CA LEU A 331 -18.84 7.20 0.10
C LEU A 331 -17.37 7.59 -0.12
N LEU A 332 -17.08 8.90 -0.08
CA LEU A 332 -15.79 9.46 -0.48
C LEU A 332 -14.65 9.13 0.48
N LYS A 333 -14.96 8.84 1.75
CA LYS A 333 -13.95 8.65 2.83
C LYS A 333 -12.92 9.83 2.82
N PRO A 334 -11.77 9.80 3.50
CA PRO A 334 -10.89 10.99 3.56
C PRO A 334 -9.96 11.14 2.34
N ASP A 335 -10.06 10.26 1.34
CA ASP A 335 -9.12 10.17 0.21
C ASP A 335 -9.58 10.85 -1.08
N LEU A 336 -10.88 11.17 -1.21
CA LEU A 336 -11.43 11.91 -2.35
C LEU A 336 -12.22 13.15 -1.89
N PRO A 337 -12.06 14.30 -2.55
CA PRO A 337 -12.73 15.54 -2.17
C PRO A 337 -14.20 15.57 -2.64
N PRO A 338 -15.12 16.28 -1.94
CA PRO A 338 -16.55 16.31 -2.26
C PRO A 338 -16.89 16.75 -3.69
N TYR A 339 -16.08 17.61 -4.30
CA TYR A 339 -16.34 18.11 -5.65
C TYR A 339 -16.33 17.00 -6.72
N VAL A 340 -15.75 15.83 -6.47
CA VAL A 340 -15.78 14.75 -7.48
C VAL A 340 -17.20 14.25 -7.73
N LEU A 341 -18.13 14.44 -6.78
CA LEU A 341 -19.54 14.06 -6.94
C LEU A 341 -20.32 15.05 -7.80
N THR A 342 -19.82 16.27 -8.01
CA THR A 342 -20.42 17.27 -8.91
C THR A 342 -19.90 17.14 -10.34
N TRP A 343 -19.09 16.11 -10.63
CA TRP A 343 -18.60 15.86 -11.99
C TRP A 343 -19.65 15.19 -12.88
N HIS A 344 -19.58 15.51 -14.18
CA HIS A 344 -20.31 14.81 -15.23
C HIS A 344 -19.52 14.92 -16.56
N PRO A 345 -19.60 13.92 -17.47
CA PRO A 345 -18.88 13.96 -18.76
C PRO A 345 -19.36 15.08 -19.71
N SER A 346 -20.60 15.54 -19.54
CA SER A 346 -21.12 16.75 -20.21
C SER A 346 -21.04 17.94 -19.27
N ARG A 347 -20.40 19.04 -19.72
CA ARG A 347 -20.21 20.28 -18.94
C ARG A 347 -21.51 21.00 -18.58
N ASP A 348 -22.56 20.77 -19.35
CA ASP A 348 -23.84 21.45 -19.17
C ASP A 348 -24.76 20.73 -18.16
N LEU A 349 -24.33 19.57 -17.66
CA LEU A 349 -25.15 18.71 -16.81
C LEU A 349 -24.41 18.47 -15.51
N THR A 350 -25.12 18.59 -14.40
CA THR A 350 -24.62 18.20 -13.09
C THR A 350 -25.76 17.52 -12.34
N CYS A 351 -25.48 16.35 -11.75
CA CYS A 351 -26.43 15.64 -10.87
C CYS A 351 -27.80 15.30 -11.49
N THR A 352 -27.84 15.01 -12.78
CA THR A 352 -29.11 14.74 -13.48
C THR A 352 -29.58 13.30 -13.22
N PRO A 353 -30.79 13.06 -12.69
CA PRO A 353 -31.21 11.71 -12.29
C PRO A 353 -31.42 10.74 -13.46
N THR A 354 -31.66 11.27 -14.68
CA THR A 354 -31.96 10.47 -15.87
C THR A 354 -31.10 10.91 -17.04
N TYR A 355 -29.88 10.40 -17.11
CA TYR A 355 -29.02 10.55 -18.28
C TYR A 355 -28.88 9.22 -19.02
N ASN A 356 -29.12 9.24 -20.33
CA ASN A 356 -28.93 8.12 -21.23
C ASN A 356 -28.71 8.65 -22.65
N GLN A 357 -27.45 8.77 -23.05
CA GLN A 357 -27.07 9.31 -24.34
C GLN A 357 -25.92 8.51 -24.96
N VAL A 358 -25.80 8.58 -26.28
CA VAL A 358 -24.66 8.04 -27.01
C VAL A 358 -23.81 9.20 -27.50
N VAL A 359 -22.60 9.34 -26.96
CA VAL A 359 -21.65 10.40 -27.32
C VAL A 359 -20.45 9.72 -27.97
N SER A 360 -20.08 10.14 -29.18
CA SER A 360 -18.94 9.58 -29.92
C SER A 360 -18.97 8.04 -30.05
N GLY A 361 -20.17 7.45 -30.17
CA GLY A 361 -20.36 6.01 -30.26
C GLY A 361 -20.30 5.26 -28.92
N VAL A 362 -20.13 5.96 -27.80
CA VAL A 362 -20.12 5.41 -26.45
C VAL A 362 -21.44 5.69 -25.76
N ARG A 363 -22.08 4.66 -25.22
CA ARG A 363 -23.32 4.81 -24.46
C ARG A 363 -23.00 5.15 -23.01
N HIS A 364 -23.53 6.27 -22.56
CA HIS A 364 -23.41 6.78 -21.19
C HIS A 364 -24.77 6.78 -20.51
N MET A 365 -24.81 6.33 -19.26
CA MET A 365 -26.06 6.14 -18.50
C MET A 365 -25.92 6.53 -17.03
N GLY A 366 -27.04 6.86 -16.40
CA GLY A 366 -27.10 7.15 -14.95
C GLY A 366 -26.65 8.56 -14.59
N ALA A 367 -26.74 8.91 -13.31
CA ALA A 367 -26.62 10.31 -12.89
C ALA A 367 -25.25 10.95 -13.11
N TRP A 368 -24.21 10.14 -13.24
CA TRP A 368 -22.83 10.55 -13.55
C TRP A 368 -22.39 10.18 -14.98
N GLY A 369 -23.32 9.78 -15.85
CA GLY A 369 -23.02 9.48 -17.25
C GLY A 369 -21.95 8.40 -17.46
N LEU A 370 -22.07 7.29 -16.74
CA LEU A 370 -21.09 6.21 -16.77
C LEU A 370 -21.22 5.38 -18.06
N SER A 371 -20.09 5.14 -18.72
CA SER A 371 -20.05 4.40 -19.98
C SER A 371 -20.26 2.91 -19.80
N ASP A 372 -20.55 2.20 -20.89
CA ASP A 372 -20.60 0.73 -20.90
C ASP A 372 -19.29 0.14 -20.35
N ARG A 373 -18.14 0.73 -20.67
CA ARG A 373 -16.82 0.26 -20.23
C ARG A 373 -16.67 0.35 -18.71
N VAL A 374 -17.01 1.49 -18.13
CA VAL A 374 -17.01 1.71 -16.68
C VAL A 374 -17.99 0.76 -16.00
N GLY A 375 -19.18 0.58 -16.57
CA GLY A 375 -20.16 -0.36 -16.04
C GLY A 375 -19.71 -1.81 -16.09
N VAL A 376 -18.92 -2.22 -17.09
CA VAL A 376 -18.36 -3.58 -17.11
C VAL A 376 -17.26 -3.77 -16.07
N GLU A 377 -16.42 -2.75 -15.84
CA GLU A 377 -15.28 -2.85 -14.93
C GLU A 377 -15.69 -2.73 -13.45
N PHE A 378 -16.56 -1.78 -13.13
CA PHE A 378 -16.93 -1.44 -11.74
C PHE A 378 -18.35 -1.86 -11.37
N GLY A 379 -19.17 -2.20 -12.37
CA GLY A 379 -20.59 -2.41 -12.18
C GLY A 379 -21.02 -3.72 -11.55
N ALA A 380 -20.08 -4.64 -11.37
CA ALA A 380 -20.21 -5.75 -10.45
C ALA A 380 -19.25 -5.45 -9.29
N VAL A 381 -19.76 -4.86 -8.21
CA VAL A 381 -19.00 -4.77 -6.96
C VAL A 381 -18.56 -6.19 -6.58
N ASN A 382 -17.31 -6.54 -6.84
CA ASN A 382 -16.60 -7.67 -6.25
C ASN A 382 -16.78 -7.55 -4.72
N ILE A 383 -17.37 -8.48 -3.96
CA ILE A 383 -17.01 -9.90 -3.73
C ILE A 383 -15.53 -10.09 -3.31
N SER A 384 -14.68 -9.05 -3.32
CA SER A 384 -13.29 -9.14 -2.86
C SER A 384 -13.12 -8.94 -1.34
N ALA A 385 -14.16 -8.50 -0.63
CA ALA A 385 -14.28 -8.69 0.81
C ALA A 385 -15.20 -9.88 1.04
N GLY A 386 -14.65 -11.03 1.44
CA GLY A 386 -15.36 -12.29 1.63
C GLY A 386 -16.43 -12.33 2.75
N SER A 387 -17.13 -11.22 3.01
CA SER A 387 -18.31 -11.19 3.85
C SER A 387 -19.55 -11.50 3.02
N THR A 388 -20.23 -12.58 3.36
CA THR A 388 -21.57 -12.96 2.85
C THR A 388 -22.62 -11.84 3.03
N GLU A 389 -22.35 -10.85 3.88
CA GLU A 389 -23.21 -9.69 4.15
C GLU A 389 -23.22 -8.65 3.02
N GLY A 390 -22.10 -8.44 2.32
CA GLY A 390 -22.02 -7.47 1.21
C GLY A 390 -22.77 -7.94 -0.05
N VAL A 391 -22.84 -9.25 -0.25
CA VAL A 391 -23.65 -9.86 -1.31
C VAL A 391 -25.14 -9.73 -0.98
N ALA A 392 -25.53 -9.94 0.28
CA ALA A 392 -26.92 -9.88 0.74
C ALA A 392 -27.53 -8.47 0.67
N GLN A 393 -26.77 -7.40 0.96
CA GLN A 393 -27.25 -6.01 0.83
C GLN A 393 -27.46 -5.57 -0.63
N LEU A 394 -26.65 -6.08 -1.55
CA LEU A 394 -26.84 -5.83 -2.98
C LEU A 394 -27.98 -6.70 -3.53
N THR A 395 -28.07 -7.98 -3.17
CA THR A 395 -29.17 -8.86 -3.61
C THR A 395 -30.53 -8.45 -3.04
N SER A 396 -30.63 -7.99 -1.80
CA SER A 396 -31.91 -7.49 -1.27
C SER A 396 -32.39 -6.23 -1.98
N ASN A 397 -31.47 -5.38 -2.47
CA ASN A 397 -31.80 -4.19 -3.28
C ASN A 397 -31.96 -4.50 -4.78
N LEU A 398 -31.38 -5.62 -5.26
CA LEU A 398 -31.48 -6.08 -6.65
C LEU A 398 -32.71 -6.96 -6.89
N GLU A 399 -33.23 -7.67 -5.88
CA GLU A 399 -34.47 -8.43 -6.00
C GLU A 399 -35.68 -7.52 -6.27
N ASP A 400 -35.69 -6.30 -5.71
CA ASP A 400 -36.66 -5.25 -6.06
C ASP A 400 -36.46 -4.64 -7.46
N LEU A 401 -35.29 -4.84 -8.09
CA LEU A 401 -34.97 -4.40 -9.45
C LEU A 401 -35.17 -5.49 -10.52
N THR A 402 -35.69 -6.67 -10.15
CA THR A 402 -36.05 -7.72 -11.11
C THR A 402 -37.17 -7.30 -12.10
N GLY A 403 -37.68 -6.07 -12.00
CA GLY A 403 -38.56 -5.43 -12.99
C GLY A 403 -38.00 -4.20 -13.73
N VAL A 404 -36.78 -3.69 -13.45
CA VAL A 404 -36.35 -2.36 -13.96
C VAL A 404 -34.86 -2.30 -14.35
N GLY A 405 -34.57 -2.32 -15.65
CA GLY A 405 -33.47 -1.55 -16.27
C GLY A 405 -32.00 -1.97 -16.05
N ASP A 406 -31.10 -1.24 -16.72
CA ASP A 406 -29.64 -1.33 -16.62
C ASP A 406 -29.17 -0.78 -15.24
N PRO A 407 -28.28 -1.48 -14.49
CA PRO A 407 -27.88 -1.08 -13.12
C PRO A 407 -27.25 0.31 -13.06
N ARG A 408 -26.71 0.82 -14.17
CA ARG A 408 -26.20 2.19 -14.30
C ARG A 408 -27.24 3.26 -13.99
N MET A 409 -28.52 2.96 -14.20
CA MET A 409 -29.59 3.91 -13.94
C MET A 409 -29.84 4.15 -12.45
N ALA A 410 -29.31 3.31 -11.56
CA ALA A 410 -29.44 3.50 -10.12
C ALA A 410 -28.39 4.53 -9.60
N PRO A 411 -28.81 5.62 -8.92
CA PRO A 411 -27.89 6.62 -8.37
C PRO A 411 -26.87 6.03 -7.39
N ASN A 412 -27.29 5.19 -6.44
CA ASN A 412 -26.35 4.54 -5.50
C ASN A 412 -25.24 3.77 -6.24
N TRP A 413 -25.63 2.95 -7.22
CA TRP A 413 -24.68 2.13 -7.98
C TRP A 413 -23.70 3.01 -8.75
N SER A 414 -24.18 4.11 -9.35
CA SER A 414 -23.35 4.98 -10.18
C SER A 414 -22.40 5.83 -9.34
N ALA A 415 -22.85 6.32 -8.18
CA ALA A 415 -21.98 6.96 -7.19
C ALA A 415 -20.86 6.02 -6.72
N HIS A 416 -21.20 4.78 -6.35
CA HIS A 416 -20.21 3.78 -5.93
C HIS A 416 -19.19 3.47 -7.03
N SER A 417 -19.66 3.26 -8.26
CA SER A 417 -18.80 2.95 -9.41
C SER A 417 -17.84 4.09 -9.73
N LEU A 418 -18.32 5.34 -9.70
CA LEU A 418 -17.51 6.54 -9.84
C LEU A 418 -16.40 6.59 -8.78
N VAL A 419 -16.77 6.44 -7.50
CA VAL A 419 -15.83 6.56 -6.38
C VAL A 419 -14.77 5.45 -6.41
N ILE A 420 -15.14 4.21 -6.72
CA ILE A 420 -14.18 3.10 -6.86
C ILE A 420 -13.22 3.39 -8.02
N GLY A 421 -13.76 3.82 -9.17
CA GLY A 421 -12.96 4.11 -10.34
C GLY A 421 -11.97 5.27 -10.13
N LEU A 422 -12.40 6.34 -9.46
CA LEU A 422 -11.53 7.46 -9.09
C LEU A 422 -10.38 7.01 -8.18
N ARG A 423 -10.64 6.11 -7.22
CA ARG A 423 -9.58 5.55 -6.37
C ARG A 423 -8.59 4.69 -7.14
N GLU A 424 -9.04 3.92 -8.13
CA GLU A 424 -8.14 3.16 -9.01
C GLU A 424 -7.25 4.09 -9.85
N VAL A 425 -7.81 5.19 -10.39
CA VAL A 425 -7.03 6.21 -11.10
C VAL A 425 -6.03 6.91 -10.17
N GLN A 426 -6.47 7.33 -8.99
CA GLN A 426 -5.61 7.98 -7.99
C GLN A 426 -4.50 7.02 -7.54
N GLY A 427 -4.82 5.74 -7.33
CA GLY A 427 -3.87 4.70 -7.00
C GLY A 427 -2.82 4.50 -8.09
N ALA A 428 -3.23 4.45 -9.36
CA ALA A 428 -2.30 4.37 -10.49
C ALA A 428 -1.38 5.61 -10.54
N LEU A 429 -1.95 6.82 -10.45
CA LEU A 429 -1.18 8.08 -10.43
C LEU A 429 -0.15 8.15 -9.28
N LEU A 430 -0.54 7.72 -8.07
CA LEU A 430 0.31 7.84 -6.87
C LEU A 430 1.36 6.73 -6.76
N SER A 431 1.11 5.56 -7.36
CA SER A 431 1.99 4.40 -7.31
C SER A 431 2.92 4.27 -8.52
N TYR A 432 2.69 5.05 -9.57
CA TYR A 432 3.54 5.06 -10.75
C TYR A 432 4.95 5.54 -10.41
N ASP A 433 5.95 4.69 -10.63
CA ASP A 433 7.34 4.96 -10.32
C ASP A 433 8.08 5.48 -11.55
N LEU A 434 8.62 6.70 -11.41
CA LEU A 434 9.33 7.40 -12.47
C LEU A 434 10.86 7.21 -12.37
N GLY A 435 11.37 6.52 -11.34
CA GLY A 435 12.80 6.25 -11.14
C GLY A 435 13.70 7.46 -10.81
N ASP A 436 13.30 8.67 -11.20
CA ASP A 436 14.16 9.87 -11.23
C ASP A 436 13.80 10.94 -10.17
N ASP A 437 13.32 10.53 -8.99
CA ASP A 437 12.87 11.41 -7.88
C ASP A 437 11.79 12.46 -8.24
N ARG A 438 11.24 12.42 -9.46
CA ARG A 438 10.17 13.29 -9.92
C ARG A 438 8.79 12.76 -9.53
N PRO A 439 7.82 13.63 -9.20
CA PRO A 439 6.44 13.20 -9.02
C PRO A 439 5.71 13.13 -10.37
N VAL A 440 4.66 12.31 -10.45
CA VAL A 440 3.79 12.26 -11.63
C VAL A 440 3.07 13.58 -11.84
N THR A 441 2.58 14.18 -10.76
CA THR A 441 1.96 15.51 -10.74
C THR A 441 2.24 16.19 -9.40
N VAL A 442 1.94 17.46 -9.27
CA VAL A 442 2.09 18.17 -7.99
C VAL A 442 0.96 17.80 -7.03
N PRO A 443 1.21 17.76 -5.70
CA PRO A 443 0.20 17.40 -4.72
C PRO A 443 -1.12 18.19 -4.85
N SER A 444 -1.06 19.49 -5.14
CA SER A 444 -2.25 20.35 -5.26
C SER A 444 -3.16 20.04 -6.45
N GLN A 445 -2.69 19.23 -7.42
CA GLN A 445 -3.45 18.87 -8.62
C GLN A 445 -3.73 17.38 -8.75
N VAL A 446 -3.33 16.54 -7.79
CA VAL A 446 -3.54 15.08 -7.87
C VAL A 446 -5.01 14.74 -8.13
N ASN A 447 -5.94 15.26 -7.33
CA ASN A 447 -7.35 14.91 -7.46
C ASN A 447 -8.03 15.52 -8.70
N LEU A 448 -7.53 16.66 -9.18
CA LEU A 448 -7.98 17.23 -10.46
C LEU A 448 -7.51 16.35 -11.62
N TRP A 449 -6.26 15.87 -11.59
CA TRP A 449 -5.73 14.93 -12.57
C TRP A 449 -6.42 13.57 -12.51
N THR A 450 -6.74 13.07 -11.31
CA THR A 450 -7.54 11.86 -11.11
C THR A 450 -8.87 11.98 -11.83
N LEU A 451 -9.58 13.09 -11.64
CA LEU A 451 -10.88 13.31 -12.27
C LEU A 451 -10.79 13.49 -13.78
N ALA A 452 -9.76 14.18 -14.28
CA ALA A 452 -9.53 14.38 -15.71
C ALA A 452 -9.20 13.07 -16.44
N LEU A 453 -8.38 12.20 -15.84
CA LEU A 453 -8.05 10.88 -16.40
C LEU A 453 -9.23 9.92 -16.34
N TRP A 454 -10.00 9.98 -15.25
CA TRP A 454 -11.27 9.26 -15.14
C TRP A 454 -12.25 9.65 -16.25
N ASP A 455 -12.44 10.95 -16.47
CA ASP A 455 -13.33 11.47 -17.50
C ASP A 455 -12.88 11.01 -18.90
N ALA A 456 -11.59 11.12 -19.20
CA ALA A 456 -11.03 10.65 -20.46
C ALA A 456 -11.15 9.12 -20.65
N TYR A 457 -11.04 8.34 -19.58
CA TYR A 457 -11.29 6.89 -19.60
C TYR A 457 -12.77 6.57 -19.83
N ASN A 458 -13.68 7.28 -19.15
CA ASN A 458 -15.11 7.08 -19.27
C ASN A 458 -15.59 7.32 -20.72
N GLN A 459 -14.94 8.22 -21.45
CA GLN A 459 -15.24 8.49 -22.86
C GLN A 459 -14.73 7.42 -23.84
N MET A 460 -13.89 6.46 -23.42
CA MET A 460 -13.34 5.47 -24.35
C MET A 460 -14.41 4.53 -24.91
N PRO A 461 -14.39 4.23 -26.22
CA PRO A 461 -15.18 3.14 -26.76
C PRO A 461 -14.63 1.80 -26.27
N SER A 462 -15.50 0.79 -26.22
CA SER A 462 -15.04 -0.59 -26.13
C SER A 462 -14.47 -1.00 -27.50
N PRO A 463 -13.29 -1.63 -27.56
CA PRO A 463 -12.67 -2.04 -28.81
C PRO A 463 -13.51 -3.13 -29.49
N ALA A 464 -13.56 -3.07 -30.83
CA ALA A 464 -14.12 -4.14 -31.65
C ALA A 464 -13.18 -5.36 -31.70
N ASP A 465 -13.67 -6.50 -32.19
CA ASP A 465 -12.86 -7.67 -32.58
C ASP A 465 -12.23 -8.51 -31.46
N GLY A 466 -12.90 -8.65 -30.31
CA GLY A 466 -12.52 -9.63 -29.28
C GLY A 466 -11.28 -9.28 -28.45
N ILE A 467 -10.75 -8.06 -28.62
CA ILE A 467 -9.70 -7.49 -27.78
C ILE A 467 -10.32 -7.09 -26.44
N LYS A 468 -9.74 -7.56 -25.33
CA LYS A 468 -10.27 -7.22 -23.99
C LYS A 468 -9.93 -5.78 -23.63
N ASN A 469 -10.90 -5.08 -23.04
CA ASN A 469 -10.66 -3.81 -22.35
C ASN A 469 -9.56 -4.00 -21.31
N LYS A 470 -8.54 -3.14 -21.36
CA LYS A 470 -7.62 -2.96 -20.23
C LYS A 470 -8.35 -2.23 -19.11
N THR A 471 -7.95 -2.49 -17.86
CA THR A 471 -8.50 -1.78 -16.70
C THR A 471 -8.11 -0.31 -16.74
N VAL A 472 -8.82 0.54 -15.99
CA VAL A 472 -8.51 1.96 -15.90
C VAL A 472 -7.08 2.19 -15.44
N GLY A 473 -6.62 1.45 -14.43
CA GLY A 473 -5.26 1.53 -13.90
C GLY A 473 -4.21 1.19 -14.96
N GLU A 474 -4.41 0.10 -15.72
CA GLU A 474 -3.50 -0.25 -16.82
C GLU A 474 -3.48 0.81 -17.93
N CYS A 475 -4.61 1.45 -18.22
CA CYS A 475 -4.66 2.52 -19.22
C CYS A 475 -3.93 3.77 -18.75
N VAL A 476 -4.06 4.13 -17.48
CA VAL A 476 -3.32 5.23 -16.85
C VAL A 476 -1.82 4.93 -16.85
N ASP A 477 -1.40 3.73 -16.47
CA ASP A 477 0.01 3.33 -16.48
C ASP A 477 0.64 3.44 -17.88
N LEU A 478 -0.07 2.94 -18.90
CA LEU A 478 0.39 3.04 -20.30
C LEU A 478 0.45 4.50 -20.78
N PHE A 479 -0.49 5.34 -20.34
CA PHE A 479 -0.49 6.76 -20.63
C PHE A 479 0.72 7.46 -19.99
N LEU A 480 1.01 7.17 -18.73
CA LEU A 480 2.16 7.73 -18.01
C LEU A 480 3.48 7.27 -18.64
N GLU A 481 3.60 5.98 -19.00
CA GLU A 481 4.77 5.43 -19.68
C GLU A 481 5.03 6.10 -21.03
N PHE A 482 3.97 6.35 -21.79
CA PHE A 482 4.08 7.05 -23.06
C PHE A 482 4.49 8.52 -22.89
N THR A 483 3.92 9.18 -21.88
CA THR A 483 4.22 10.58 -21.56
C THR A 483 5.67 10.71 -21.11
N GLU A 484 6.12 9.81 -20.23
CA GLU A 484 7.51 9.72 -19.78
C GLU A 484 8.50 9.57 -20.93
N LYS A 485 8.24 8.65 -21.87
CA LYS A 485 9.12 8.42 -23.03
C LYS A 485 9.23 9.63 -23.96
N LYS A 486 8.21 10.48 -24.00
CA LYS A 486 8.18 11.71 -24.81
C LYS A 486 8.71 12.92 -24.07
N ALA A 487 8.81 12.84 -22.76
CA ALA A 487 9.31 13.91 -21.92
C ALA A 487 10.79 14.15 -22.26
N SER A 488 11.18 15.42 -22.40
CA SER A 488 12.58 15.79 -22.62
C SER A 488 13.43 15.47 -21.38
N ALA A 489 14.75 15.58 -21.44
CA ALA A 489 15.56 15.60 -20.21
C ALA A 489 15.12 16.80 -19.34
N LEU A 490 14.54 16.52 -18.17
CA LEU A 490 13.77 17.49 -17.37
C LEU A 490 14.48 17.90 -16.09
N VAL A 491 14.10 19.08 -15.60
CA VAL A 491 14.64 19.71 -14.40
C VAL A 491 14.15 18.95 -13.16
N LEU A 492 15.03 18.80 -12.16
CA LEU A 492 14.71 18.17 -10.87
C LEU A 492 13.45 18.81 -10.24
N GLY A 493 12.53 17.97 -9.74
CA GLY A 493 11.29 18.42 -9.10
C GLY A 493 10.16 18.82 -10.06
N GLN A 494 10.43 18.90 -11.37
CA GLN A 494 9.37 19.16 -12.34
C GLN A 494 8.43 17.93 -12.44
N PRO A 495 7.11 18.11 -12.32
CA PRO A 495 6.17 17.01 -12.47
C PRO A 495 6.15 16.47 -13.91
N LEU A 496 5.85 15.17 -14.08
CA LEU A 496 5.68 14.57 -15.40
C LEU A 496 4.47 15.17 -16.14
N LEU A 497 3.34 15.27 -15.44
CA LEU A 497 2.12 15.88 -15.95
C LEU A 497 2.19 17.40 -15.77
N PRO A 498 1.78 18.17 -16.79
CA PRO A 498 1.82 19.61 -16.72
C PRO A 498 0.69 20.19 -15.86
N ASP A 499 0.63 21.52 -15.81
CA ASP A 499 -0.46 22.21 -15.14
C ASP A 499 -1.80 21.87 -15.82
N ILE A 500 -2.77 21.37 -15.04
CA ILE A 500 -4.08 21.00 -15.56
C ILE A 500 -4.80 22.17 -16.23
N THR A 501 -4.53 23.41 -15.78
CA THR A 501 -5.13 24.60 -16.38
C THR A 501 -4.61 24.82 -17.81
N ALA A 502 -3.31 24.66 -18.04
CA ALA A 502 -2.71 24.77 -19.36
C ALA A 502 -3.25 23.71 -20.34
N VAL A 503 -3.50 22.50 -19.85
CA VAL A 503 -4.10 21.41 -20.65
C VAL A 503 -5.56 21.71 -20.99
N ALA A 504 -6.34 22.23 -20.04
CA ALA A 504 -7.74 22.60 -20.24
C ALA A 504 -7.93 23.71 -21.30
N PHE A 505 -6.90 24.55 -21.50
CA PHE A 505 -6.87 25.62 -22.50
C PHE A 505 -6.09 25.28 -23.77
N GLU A 506 -5.67 24.03 -23.95
CA GLU A 506 -4.86 23.58 -25.09
C GLU A 506 -3.51 24.32 -25.25
N GLU A 507 -3.03 25.02 -24.21
CA GLU A 507 -1.69 25.61 -24.18
C GLU A 507 -0.63 24.51 -24.12
N GLU A 508 -0.95 23.41 -23.44
CA GLU A 508 -0.16 22.17 -23.42
C GLU A 508 -0.96 21.02 -24.01
N ASN A 509 -0.40 20.40 -25.06
CA ASN A 509 -1.03 19.27 -25.75
C ASN A 509 -0.39 17.95 -25.33
N ILE A 510 -1.15 17.16 -24.57
CA ILE A 510 -0.74 15.81 -24.19
C ILE A 510 -1.26 14.82 -25.23
N GLN A 511 -0.33 14.19 -25.93
CA GLN A 511 -0.67 13.13 -26.87
C GLN A 511 -1.01 11.84 -26.12
N LEU A 512 -2.17 11.27 -26.42
CA LEU A 512 -2.62 10.01 -25.84
C LEU A 512 -2.17 8.81 -26.70
N PRO A 513 -1.61 7.74 -26.11
CA PRO A 513 -1.23 6.54 -26.86
C PRO A 513 -2.46 5.70 -27.19
N MET A 514 -2.98 5.81 -28.42
CA MET A 514 -4.05 4.92 -28.87
C MET A 514 -3.53 3.48 -28.98
N THR A 515 -3.95 2.62 -28.05
CA THR A 515 -3.68 1.18 -28.11
C THR A 515 -5.00 0.43 -28.26
N SER A 516 -4.94 -0.82 -28.73
CA SER A 516 -6.13 -1.63 -28.90
C SER A 516 -6.88 -1.93 -27.59
N GLY A 517 -6.20 -1.90 -26.44
CA GLY A 517 -6.81 -2.07 -25.12
C GLY A 517 -7.24 -0.75 -24.45
N CYS A 518 -6.64 0.38 -24.83
CA CYS A 518 -6.94 1.73 -24.34
C CYS A 518 -7.10 2.68 -25.54
N PRO A 519 -8.25 2.64 -26.23
CA PRO A 519 -8.51 3.47 -27.41
C PRO A 519 -8.87 4.90 -26.97
N TRP A 520 -7.90 5.62 -26.41
CA TRP A 520 -8.06 7.01 -26.01
C TRP A 520 -8.62 7.86 -27.17
N ILE A 521 -9.66 8.65 -26.90
CA ILE A 521 -10.22 9.59 -27.88
C ILE A 521 -9.36 10.86 -27.89
N GLY A 522 -9.04 11.39 -29.08
CA GLY A 522 -8.33 12.67 -29.21
C GLY A 522 -9.08 13.82 -28.53
N GLY A 523 -8.38 14.65 -27.77
CA GLY A 523 -8.98 15.77 -27.03
C GLY A 523 -9.73 15.39 -25.74
N SER A 524 -9.86 14.08 -25.43
CA SER A 524 -10.54 13.63 -24.20
C SER A 524 -9.89 14.15 -22.92
N LEU A 525 -8.55 14.23 -22.86
CA LEU A 525 -7.85 14.83 -21.71
C LEU A 525 -8.10 16.33 -21.56
N THR A 526 -8.11 17.10 -22.65
CA THR A 526 -8.45 18.53 -22.62
C THR A 526 -9.88 18.73 -22.12
N MET A 527 -10.82 17.92 -22.61
CA MET A 527 -12.20 17.94 -22.14
C MET A 527 -12.29 17.59 -20.67
N GLY A 528 -11.67 16.48 -20.25
CA GLY A 528 -11.63 16.00 -18.86
C GLY A 528 -10.98 16.98 -17.90
N ALA A 529 -9.88 17.63 -18.28
CA ALA A 529 -9.25 18.71 -17.51
C ALA A 529 -10.22 19.87 -17.28
N GLY A 530 -10.93 20.30 -18.33
CA GLY A 530 -11.95 21.34 -18.20
C GLY A 530 -13.18 20.92 -17.40
N ASN A 531 -13.58 19.64 -17.45
CA ASN A 531 -14.69 19.07 -16.66
C ASN A 531 -14.29 18.96 -15.18
N ALA A 532 -13.05 18.60 -14.88
CA ALA A 532 -12.54 18.56 -13.51
C ALA A 532 -12.50 19.95 -12.86
N LEU A 533 -12.03 20.95 -13.60
CA LEU A 533 -12.09 22.35 -13.16
C LEU A 533 -13.54 22.84 -13.02
N GLN A 534 -14.45 22.40 -13.89
CA GLN A 534 -15.87 22.75 -13.77
C GLN A 534 -16.50 22.16 -12.51
N ALA A 535 -16.28 20.88 -12.22
CA ALA A 535 -16.79 20.22 -11.02
C ALA A 535 -16.31 20.94 -9.74
N ALA A 536 -15.02 21.28 -9.68
CA ALA A 536 -14.45 22.07 -8.58
C ALA A 536 -15.09 23.47 -8.47
N SER A 537 -15.31 24.18 -9.59
CA SER A 537 -15.97 25.49 -9.56
C SER A 537 -17.46 25.40 -9.18
N ASP A 538 -18.16 24.35 -9.59
CA ASP A 538 -19.56 24.13 -9.27
C ASP A 538 -19.73 23.89 -7.77
N TYR A 539 -18.86 23.06 -7.19
CA TYR A 539 -18.86 22.81 -5.76
C TYR A 539 -18.44 24.03 -4.95
N ALA A 540 -17.45 24.80 -5.42
CA ALA A 540 -17.08 26.07 -4.78
C ALA A 540 -18.24 27.08 -4.82
N SER A 541 -18.95 27.17 -5.94
CA SER A 541 -20.14 28.04 -6.07
C SER A 541 -21.27 27.60 -5.13
N TYR A 542 -21.43 26.30 -4.91
CA TYR A 542 -22.36 25.75 -3.91
C TYR A 542 -21.99 26.17 -2.49
N LEU A 543 -20.70 26.04 -2.13
CA LEU A 543 -20.22 26.45 -0.81
C LEU A 543 -20.38 27.97 -0.58
N GLU A 544 -20.09 28.80 -1.59
CA GLU A 544 -20.30 30.26 -1.50
C GLU A 544 -21.76 30.59 -1.15
N GLN A 545 -22.71 29.98 -1.87
CA GLN A 545 -24.14 30.30 -1.73
C GLN A 545 -24.78 29.72 -0.46
N THR A 546 -24.39 28.51 -0.06
CA THR A 546 -24.92 27.87 1.16
C THR A 546 -24.39 28.48 2.45
N GLN A 547 -23.25 29.17 2.40
CA GLN A 547 -22.68 29.88 3.54
C GLN A 547 -23.27 31.30 3.73
N ASP A 548 -23.86 31.85 2.67
CA ASP A 548 -24.54 33.16 2.67
C ASP A 548 -26.01 33.09 3.13
N GLU A 549 -26.53 31.91 3.48
CA GLU A 549 -27.79 31.76 4.22
C GLU A 549 -27.50 31.76 5.74
N PRO A 550 -27.47 32.92 6.42
CA PRO A 550 -27.47 32.93 7.87
C PRO A 550 -28.79 32.33 8.35
N GLU A 551 -28.69 31.49 9.37
CA GLU A 551 -29.79 30.97 10.20
C GLU A 551 -30.93 32.00 10.32
N LYS A 552 -31.96 31.87 9.48
CA LYS A 552 -33.28 32.40 9.78
C LYS A 552 -33.97 31.35 10.64
N ASN A 553 -33.58 31.27 11.91
CA ASN A 553 -34.38 30.64 12.96
C ASN A 553 -34.23 31.44 14.25
#